data_AF-A0A4Y2WSW9-F1
#
_entry.id   AF-A0A4Y2WSW9-F1
#
_cell.length_a   1.000
_cell.length_b   1.000
_cell.length_c   1.000
_cell.angle_alpha   90.00
_cell.angle_beta   90.00
_cell.angle_gamma   90.00
#
_symmetry.space_group_name_H-M   'P 1'
#
loop_
_entity.id
_entity.type
_entity.pdbx_description
1 polymer ?
#
loop_
_entity_poly.entity_id
_entity_poly.type
_entity_poly.pdbx_seq_one_letter_code
_entity_poly.pdbx_strand_id
1 'polypeptide(L)'
;MSPCRTEEDMKKLCLIELDLTQNCLKVNPKSYSAWHHRFWTMEFHPEGDWKRELKLCNFFLSLDERNFHCWDYRRLVSKKCNVSPEEELDYSTTLIETNFSNYSAWHYRSTLLPIVHYDASKGSIKEDVLLKEFDLIQNAAFTDPDDQSVWFYHRWLLGR
;
A
#
# COMPACT_ATOMS: atom_id res chain seq x y z
N MET A 1 -23.45 32.48 -18.49
CA MET A 1 -23.08 31.57 -17.39
C MET A 1 -23.26 30.15 -17.90
N SER A 2 -22.19 29.36 -17.98
CA SER A 2 -22.32 27.93 -18.31
C SER A 2 -23.17 27.25 -17.23
N PRO A 3 -24.09 26.33 -17.59
CA PRO A 3 -24.87 25.62 -16.59
C PRO A 3 -23.92 24.88 -15.64
N CYS A 4 -24.12 25.07 -14.33
CA CYS A 4 -23.40 24.31 -13.32
C CYS A 4 -23.80 22.83 -13.50
N ARG A 5 -22.83 21.93 -13.65
CA ARG A 5 -23.11 20.49 -13.79
C ARG A 5 -23.84 19.99 -12.55
N THR A 6 -24.85 19.15 -12.75
CA THR A 6 -25.53 18.51 -11.62
C THR A 6 -24.60 17.48 -10.95
N GLU A 7 -24.88 17.08 -9.71
CA GLU A 7 -24.13 16.00 -9.06
C GLU A 7 -24.21 14.69 -9.85
N GLU A 8 -25.35 14.41 -10.48
CA GLU A 8 -25.54 13.23 -11.32
C GLU A 8 -24.66 13.26 -12.57
N ASP A 9 -24.50 14.42 -13.20
CA ASP A 9 -23.58 14.59 -14.32
C ASP A 9 -22.12 14.40 -13.88
N MET A 10 -21.77 14.88 -12.69
CA MET A 10 -20.44 14.71 -12.11
C MET A 10 -20.14 13.24 -11.80
N LYS A 11 -21.08 12.50 -11.20
CA LYS A 11 -20.94 11.05 -10.95
C LYS A 11 -20.67 10.30 -12.26
N LYS A 12 -21.47 10.54 -13.30
CA LYS A 12 -21.29 9.90 -14.61
C LYS A 12 -19.92 10.21 -15.21
N LEU A 13 -19.49 11.47 -15.16
CA LEU A 13 -18.18 11.87 -15.65
C LEU A 13 -17.06 11.17 -14.89
N CYS A 14 -17.11 11.14 -13.56
CA CYS A 14 -16.12 10.46 -12.74
C CYS A 14 -16.06 8.95 -13.06
N LEU A 15 -17.20 8.28 -13.26
CA LEU A 15 -17.22 6.86 -13.64
C LEU A 15 -16.53 6.61 -14.99
N ILE A 16 -16.73 7.48 -15.97
CA ILE A 16 -16.05 7.42 -17.27
C ILE A 16 -14.54 7.61 -17.11
N GLU A 17 -14.12 8.61 -16.32
CA GLU A 17 -12.70 8.88 -16.04
C GLU A 17 -12.04 7.74 -15.25
N LEU A 18 -12.76 7.09 -14.33
CA LEU A 18 -12.28 5.91 -13.62
C LEU A 18 -12.11 4.70 -14.56
N ASP A 19 -12.99 4.51 -15.55
CA ASP A 19 -12.79 3.45 -16.55
C ASP A 19 -11.59 3.75 -17.46
N LEU A 20 -11.48 5.00 -17.94
CA LEU A 20 -10.35 5.46 -18.74
C LEU A 20 -9.02 5.23 -18.02
N THR A 21 -8.89 5.71 -16.79
CA THR A 21 -7.65 5.55 -16.02
C THR A 21 -7.32 4.10 -15.74
N GLN A 22 -8.33 3.24 -15.48
CA GLN A 22 -8.10 1.81 -15.31
C GLN A 22 -7.55 1.17 -16.58
N ASN A 23 -8.09 1.51 -17.76
CA ASN A 23 -7.59 1.01 -19.03
C ASN A 23 -6.16 1.51 -19.33
N CYS A 24 -5.88 2.79 -19.03
CA CYS A 24 -4.52 3.33 -19.11
C CYS A 24 -3.53 2.58 -18.21
N LEU A 25 -3.93 2.25 -16.97
CA LEU A 25 -3.09 1.51 -16.03
C LEU A 25 -2.88 0.05 -16.44
N LYS A 26 -3.85 -0.58 -17.10
CA LYS A 26 -3.64 -1.92 -17.69
C LYS A 26 -2.59 -1.92 -18.80
N VAL A 27 -2.47 -0.82 -19.54
CA VAL A 27 -1.45 -0.65 -20.61
C VAL A 27 -0.11 -0.24 -20.01
N ASN A 28 -0.10 0.73 -19.10
CA ASN A 28 1.10 1.21 -18.41
C ASN A 28 0.83 1.38 -16.90
N PRO A 29 1.08 0.35 -16.09
CA PRO A 29 0.82 0.39 -14.64
C PRO A 29 1.79 1.30 -13.87
N LYS A 30 2.82 1.85 -14.55
CA LYS A 30 3.84 2.75 -13.97
C LYS A 30 3.64 4.21 -14.42
N SER A 31 2.45 4.54 -14.91
CA SER A 31 2.11 5.91 -15.32
C SER A 31 1.75 6.78 -14.11
N TYR A 32 2.61 7.74 -13.78
CA TYR A 32 2.32 8.76 -12.76
C TYR A 32 1.01 9.50 -13.03
N SER A 33 0.81 9.95 -14.27
CA SER A 33 -0.36 10.73 -14.65
C SER A 33 -1.66 9.94 -14.50
N ALA A 34 -1.66 8.65 -14.84
CA ALA A 34 -2.86 7.82 -14.71
C ALA A 34 -3.24 7.60 -13.23
N TRP A 35 -2.26 7.28 -12.37
CA TRP A 35 -2.51 7.13 -10.93
C TRP A 35 -2.95 8.44 -10.27
N HIS A 36 -2.29 9.55 -10.63
CA HIS A 36 -2.63 10.87 -10.10
C HIS A 36 -4.03 11.30 -10.51
N HIS A 37 -4.35 11.22 -11.81
CA HIS A 37 -5.67 11.57 -12.32
C HIS A 37 -6.76 10.70 -11.70
N ARG A 38 -6.50 9.40 -11.54
CA ARG A 38 -7.43 8.48 -10.86
C ARG A 38 -7.71 8.89 -9.42
N PHE A 39 -6.68 9.24 -8.64
CA PHE A 39 -6.87 9.71 -7.26
C PHE A 39 -7.69 11.00 -7.24
N TRP A 40 -7.32 11.97 -8.07
CA TRP A 40 -8.04 13.23 -8.22
C TRP A 40 -9.52 12.98 -8.57
N THR A 41 -9.82 12.13 -9.56
CA THR A 41 -11.20 11.78 -9.92
C THR A 41 -11.98 11.23 -8.74
N MET A 42 -11.37 10.38 -7.91
CA MET A 42 -12.01 9.84 -6.70
C MET A 42 -12.28 10.92 -5.64
N GLU A 43 -11.41 11.93 -5.49
CA GLU A 43 -11.63 13.04 -4.56
C GLU A 43 -12.81 13.93 -4.97
N PHE A 44 -13.09 14.04 -6.26
CA PHE A 44 -14.23 14.81 -6.79
C PHE A 44 -15.49 13.97 -7.02
N HIS A 45 -15.42 12.65 -6.87
CA HIS A 45 -16.58 11.77 -7.05
C HIS A 45 -17.53 11.91 -5.83
N PRO A 46 -18.78 12.38 -6.00
CA PRO A 46 -19.69 12.65 -4.87
C PRO A 46 -19.94 11.43 -3.97
N GLU A 47 -19.97 10.23 -4.55
CA GLU A 47 -20.17 8.95 -3.86
C GLU A 47 -19.05 7.94 -4.19
N GLY A 48 -17.79 8.38 -4.14
CA GLY A 48 -16.65 7.53 -4.53
C GLY A 48 -16.50 6.29 -3.65
N ASP A 49 -16.45 5.10 -4.25
CA ASP A 49 -16.21 3.83 -3.53
C ASP A 49 -14.71 3.60 -3.31
N TRP A 50 -14.18 4.13 -2.22
CA TRP A 50 -12.77 3.94 -1.85
C TRP A 50 -12.41 2.47 -1.55
N LYS A 51 -13.36 1.64 -1.11
CA LYS A 51 -13.11 0.21 -0.86
C LYS A 51 -12.87 -0.55 -2.15
N ARG A 52 -13.54 -0.17 -3.24
CA ARG A 52 -13.23 -0.68 -4.58
C ARG A 52 -11.80 -0.33 -5.01
N GLU A 53 -11.32 0.87 -4.68
CA GLU A 53 -9.95 1.28 -5.01
C GLU A 53 -8.90 0.48 -4.22
N LEU A 54 -9.16 0.09 -2.97
CA LEU A 54 -8.29 -0.85 -2.26
C LEU A 54 -8.23 -2.22 -2.94
N LYS A 55 -9.37 -2.73 -3.42
CA LYS A 55 -9.40 -3.99 -4.18
C LYS A 55 -8.63 -3.87 -5.50
N LEU A 56 -8.70 -2.72 -6.15
CA LEU A 56 -7.90 -2.43 -7.34
C LEU A 56 -6.40 -2.39 -7.03
N CYS A 57 -6.00 -1.84 -5.88
CA CYS A 57 -4.60 -1.91 -5.43
C CYS A 57 -4.15 -3.36 -5.26
N ASN A 58 -4.96 -4.21 -4.60
CA ASN A 58 -4.66 -5.63 -4.44
C ASN A 58 -4.47 -6.32 -5.80
N PHE A 59 -5.31 -5.98 -6.79
CA PHE A 59 -5.19 -6.52 -8.13
C PHE A 59 -3.90 -6.08 -8.85
N PHE A 60 -3.54 -4.79 -8.82
CA PHE A 60 -2.31 -4.35 -9.47
C PHE A 60 -1.04 -4.85 -8.75
N LEU A 61 -1.08 -4.98 -7.43
CA LEU A 61 0.02 -5.56 -6.65
C LEU A 61 0.14 -7.07 -6.83
N SER A 62 -0.92 -7.79 -7.17
CA SER A 62 -0.79 -9.21 -7.53
C SER A 62 -0.19 -9.42 -8.92
N LEU A 63 -0.22 -8.41 -9.80
CA LEU A 63 0.42 -8.43 -11.11
C LEU A 63 1.89 -7.99 -11.05
N ASP A 64 2.19 -6.96 -10.28
CA ASP A 64 3.56 -6.46 -10.01
C ASP A 64 3.62 -5.97 -8.57
N GLU A 65 4.06 -6.86 -7.68
CA GLU A 65 4.16 -6.60 -6.24
C GLU A 65 5.17 -5.49 -5.89
N ARG A 66 6.06 -5.15 -6.84
CA ARG A 66 7.08 -4.10 -6.72
C ARG A 66 6.63 -2.77 -7.35
N ASN A 67 5.38 -2.67 -7.79
CA ASN A 67 4.85 -1.45 -8.37
C ASN A 67 4.69 -0.36 -7.29
N PHE A 68 5.73 0.46 -7.13
CA PHE A 68 5.74 1.53 -6.12
C PHE A 68 4.63 2.57 -6.34
N HIS A 69 4.19 2.81 -7.58
CA HIS A 69 3.08 3.73 -7.84
C HIS A 69 1.77 3.21 -7.25
N CYS A 70 1.54 1.91 -7.35
CA CYS A 70 0.37 1.27 -6.74
C CYS A 70 0.48 1.26 -5.21
N TRP A 71 1.68 1.03 -4.65
CA TRP A 71 1.91 1.18 -3.21
C TRP A 71 1.65 2.59 -2.71
N ASP A 72 2.11 3.61 -3.44
CA ASP A 72 1.86 5.01 -3.12
C ASP A 72 0.37 5.35 -3.16
N TYR A 73 -0.32 4.91 -4.22
CA TYR A 73 -1.76 5.05 -4.36
C TYR A 73 -2.52 4.35 -3.23
N ARG A 74 -2.13 3.11 -2.87
CA ARG A 74 -2.71 2.35 -1.76
C ARG A 74 -2.62 3.13 -0.45
N ARG A 75 -1.46 3.70 -0.10
CA ARG A 75 -1.32 4.51 1.14
C ARG A 75 -2.27 5.69 1.20
N LEU A 76 -2.61 6.31 0.06
CA LEU A 76 -3.60 7.38 -0.01
C LEU A 76 -5.02 6.84 0.14
N VAL A 77 -5.35 5.76 -0.55
CA VAL A 77 -6.68 5.13 -0.51
C VAL A 77 -6.99 4.53 0.87
N SER A 78 -6.04 3.86 1.53
CA SER A 78 -6.21 3.30 2.87
C SER A 78 -6.59 4.38 3.88
N LYS A 79 -5.99 5.58 3.77
CA LYS A 79 -6.39 6.75 4.58
C LYS A 79 -7.83 7.19 4.29
N LYS A 80 -8.24 7.23 3.01
CA LYS A 80 -9.63 7.59 2.63
C LYS A 80 -10.65 6.55 3.09
N CYS A 81 -10.25 5.28 3.18
CA CYS A 81 -11.06 4.19 3.71
C CYS A 81 -11.10 4.11 5.24
N ASN A 82 -10.27 4.90 5.94
CA ASN A 82 -10.00 4.74 7.37
C ASN A 82 -9.54 3.32 7.76
N VAL A 83 -8.77 2.66 6.88
CA VAL A 83 -8.11 1.40 7.23
C VAL A 83 -7.07 1.70 8.29
N SER A 84 -7.07 0.92 9.37
CA SER A 84 -6.14 1.14 10.46
C SER A 84 -4.71 0.74 10.09
N PRO A 85 -3.68 1.33 10.73
CA PRO A 85 -2.30 0.88 10.55
C PRO A 85 -2.10 -0.61 10.88
N GLU A 86 -2.87 -1.17 11.81
CA GLU A 86 -2.89 -2.61 12.14
C GLU A 86 -3.37 -3.45 10.95
N GLU A 87 -4.47 -3.06 10.30
CA GLU A 87 -4.98 -3.78 9.13
C GLU A 87 -3.99 -3.76 7.96
N GLU A 88 -3.29 -2.64 7.74
CA GLU A 88 -2.22 -2.57 6.72
C GLU A 88 -0.97 -3.37 7.13
N LEU A 89 -0.70 -3.48 8.44
CA LEU A 89 0.38 -4.31 8.95
C LEU A 89 0.07 -5.80 8.70
N ASP A 90 -1.17 -6.23 8.93
CA ASP A 90 -1.65 -7.58 8.62
C ASP A 90 -1.60 -7.88 7.11
N TYR A 91 -1.95 -6.89 6.29
CA TYR A 91 -1.79 -6.99 4.84
C TYR A 91 -0.33 -7.20 4.43
N SER A 92 0.62 -6.46 5.04
CA SER A 92 2.05 -6.67 4.78
C SER A 92 2.51 -8.08 5.17
N THR A 93 2.01 -8.62 6.29
CA THR A 93 2.28 -10.00 6.73
C THR A 93 1.82 -11.01 5.69
N THR A 94 0.58 -10.85 5.19
CA THR A 94 0.01 -11.74 4.18
C THR A 94 0.87 -11.78 2.90
N LEU A 95 1.38 -10.63 2.47
CA LEU A 95 2.23 -10.55 1.28
C LEU A 95 3.61 -11.18 1.49
N ILE A 96 4.22 -10.99 2.66
CA ILE A 96 5.49 -11.62 3.02
C ILE A 96 5.35 -13.15 3.10
N GLU A 97 4.28 -13.65 3.73
CA GLU A 97 4.01 -15.09 3.81
C GLU A 97 3.76 -15.71 2.43
N THR A 98 3.17 -14.95 1.51
CA THR A 98 2.97 -15.37 0.12
C THR A 98 4.28 -15.35 -0.68
N ASN A 99 5.10 -14.32 -0.46
CA ASN A 99 6.39 -14.14 -1.12
C ASN A 99 7.37 -13.40 -0.22
N PHE A 100 8.28 -14.15 0.41
CA PHE A 100 9.28 -13.61 1.31
C PHE A 100 10.26 -12.64 0.63
N SER A 101 10.39 -12.68 -0.70
CA SER A 101 11.25 -11.76 -1.47
C SER A 101 10.59 -10.45 -1.85
N ASN A 102 9.37 -10.20 -1.37
CA ASN A 102 8.67 -8.96 -1.62
C ASN A 102 9.24 -7.80 -0.77
N TYR A 103 10.29 -7.15 -1.28
CA TYR A 103 10.90 -5.98 -0.64
C TYR A 103 9.90 -4.87 -0.32
N SER A 104 8.92 -4.63 -1.19
CA SER A 104 7.94 -3.57 -0.97
C SER A 104 7.05 -3.85 0.25
N ALA A 105 6.68 -5.11 0.49
CA ALA A 105 5.96 -5.52 1.69
C ALA A 105 6.80 -5.35 2.96
N TRP A 106 8.08 -5.77 2.93
CA TRP A 106 9.02 -5.56 4.05
C TRP A 106 9.22 -4.08 4.38
N HIS A 107 9.44 -3.27 3.35
CA HIS A 107 9.57 -1.82 3.52
C HIS A 107 8.30 -1.22 4.10
N TYR A 108 7.12 -1.59 3.58
CA TYR A 108 5.87 -1.06 4.08
C TYR A 108 5.63 -1.44 5.55
N ARG A 109 5.89 -2.71 5.90
CA ARG A 109 5.89 -3.20 7.28
C ARG A 109 6.78 -2.37 8.20
N SER A 110 8.00 -2.05 7.76
CA SER A 110 8.96 -1.25 8.54
C SER A 110 8.45 0.18 8.83
N THR A 111 7.60 0.73 7.96
CA THR A 111 6.97 2.04 8.20
C THR A 111 5.78 1.99 9.15
N LEU A 112 5.13 0.82 9.28
CA LEU A 112 3.92 0.63 10.09
C LEU A 112 4.23 0.21 11.53
N LEU A 113 5.26 -0.61 11.74
CA LEU A 113 5.65 -1.09 13.09
C LEU A 113 5.87 0.04 14.11
N PRO A 114 6.57 1.15 13.79
CA PRO A 114 6.73 2.28 14.72
C PRO A 114 5.41 2.99 15.05
N ILE A 115 4.37 2.84 14.22
CA ILE A 115 3.06 3.46 14.43
C ILE A 115 2.20 2.55 15.31
N VAL A 116 2.13 1.26 14.97
CA VAL A 116 1.26 0.27 15.64
C VAL A 116 1.80 -0.14 17.01
N HIS A 117 3.12 -0.31 17.12
CA HIS A 117 3.77 -0.90 18.30
C HIS A 117 4.70 0.09 19.00
N TYR A 118 4.37 1.37 18.98
CA TYR A 118 5.13 2.40 19.68
C TYR A 118 5.14 2.19 21.20
N ASP A 119 6.32 2.18 21.81
CA ASP A 119 6.54 2.25 23.24
C ASP A 119 6.91 3.69 23.62
N ALA A 120 5.96 4.41 24.20
CA ALA A 120 6.15 5.80 24.63
C ALA A 120 7.20 5.95 25.75
N SER A 121 7.47 4.90 26.52
CA SER A 121 8.46 4.94 27.61
C SER A 121 9.91 4.88 27.09
N LYS A 122 10.13 4.14 26.00
CA LYS A 122 11.44 3.95 25.38
C LYS A 122 11.63 4.76 24.08
N GLY A 123 10.59 5.42 23.58
CA GLY A 123 10.62 6.18 22.33
C GLY A 123 10.92 5.33 21.09
N SER A 124 10.57 4.04 21.12
CA SER A 124 10.92 3.05 20.09
C SER A 124 9.84 1.96 19.99
N ILE A 125 10.02 1.00 19.08
CA ILE A 125 9.12 -0.16 18.98
C ILE A 125 9.26 -1.02 20.23
N LYS A 126 8.16 -1.58 20.72
CA LYS A 126 8.15 -2.54 21.85
C LYS A 126 9.14 -3.70 21.62
N GLU A 127 9.90 -4.02 22.67
CA GLU A 127 10.97 -5.01 22.62
C GLU A 127 10.47 -6.42 22.28
N ASP A 128 9.32 -6.83 22.81
CA ASP A 128 8.71 -8.13 22.51
C ASP A 128 8.28 -8.25 21.04
N VAL A 129 7.92 -7.13 20.40
CA VAL A 129 7.61 -7.08 18.96
C VAL A 129 8.88 -7.19 18.14
N LEU A 130 9.94 -6.46 18.50
CA LEU A 130 11.24 -6.56 17.82
C LEU A 130 11.78 -7.99 17.82
N LEU A 131 11.68 -8.70 18.95
CA LEU A 131 12.10 -10.11 19.04
C LEU A 131 11.33 -11.00 18.06
N LYS A 132 10.01 -10.81 17.92
CA LYS A 132 9.19 -11.55 16.94
C LYS A 132 9.58 -11.23 15.50
N GLU A 133 9.93 -9.98 15.20
CA GLU A 133 10.41 -9.60 13.85
C GLU A 133 11.77 -10.23 13.55
N PHE A 134 12.65 -10.38 14.55
CA PHE A 134 13.91 -11.13 14.40
C PHE A 134 13.66 -12.62 14.12
N ASP A 135 12.72 -13.25 14.81
CA ASP A 135 12.35 -14.65 14.54
C ASP A 135 11.79 -14.81 13.12
N LEU A 136 10.92 -13.88 12.70
CA LEU A 136 10.34 -13.87 11.36
C LEU A 136 11.41 -13.75 10.27
N ILE A 137 12.33 -12.78 10.40
CA ILE A 137 13.37 -12.54 9.39
C ILE A 137 14.42 -13.64 9.35
N GLN A 138 14.71 -14.26 10.50
CA GLN A 138 15.63 -15.39 10.58
C GLN A 138 15.08 -16.61 9.82
N ASN A 139 13.78 -16.89 9.95
CA ASN A 139 13.14 -17.95 9.17
C ASN A 139 13.20 -17.68 7.66
N ALA A 140 13.00 -16.43 7.25
CA ALA A 140 13.12 -16.02 5.85
C ALA A 140 14.57 -16.19 5.32
N ALA A 141 15.56 -15.74 6.08
CA ALA A 141 16.98 -15.82 5.72
C ALA A 141 17.48 -17.27 5.60
N PHE A 142 16.96 -18.19 6.40
CA PHE A 142 17.27 -19.61 6.28
C PHE A 142 16.56 -20.27 5.08
N THR A 143 15.47 -19.69 4.59
CA THR A 143 14.73 -20.21 3.44
C THR A 143 15.40 -19.78 2.12
N ASP A 144 15.81 -18.52 2.03
CA ASP A 144 16.58 -17.99 0.90
C ASP A 144 17.67 -17.01 1.39
N PRO A 145 18.92 -17.46 1.54
CA PRO A 145 20.00 -16.62 2.02
C PRO A 145 20.48 -15.59 0.97
N ASP A 146 20.14 -15.73 -0.30
CA ASP A 146 20.52 -14.79 -1.35
C ASP A 146 19.52 -13.61 -1.47
N ASP A 147 18.39 -13.70 -0.78
CA ASP A 147 17.36 -12.65 -0.77
C ASP A 147 17.80 -11.40 -0.01
N GLN A 148 18.19 -10.39 -0.78
CA GLN A 148 18.64 -9.11 -0.24
C GLN A 148 17.55 -8.38 0.57
N SER A 149 16.27 -8.60 0.27
CA SER A 149 15.16 -7.90 0.95
C SER A 149 15.14 -8.21 2.43
N VAL A 150 15.35 -9.49 2.74
CA VAL A 150 15.44 -10.04 4.09
C VAL A 150 16.59 -9.38 4.85
N TRP A 151 17.76 -9.28 4.23
CA TRP A 151 18.95 -8.68 4.85
C TRP A 151 18.83 -7.18 5.06
N PHE A 152 18.21 -6.45 4.12
CA PHE A 152 17.94 -5.02 4.30
C PHE A 152 16.97 -4.76 5.44
N TYR A 153 15.92 -5.58 5.58
CA TYR A 153 14.98 -5.48 6.69
C TYR A 153 15.63 -5.86 8.02
N HIS A 154 16.43 -6.92 8.05
CA HIS A 154 17.22 -7.30 9.23
C HIS A 154 18.17 -6.17 9.66
N ARG A 155 18.84 -5.51 8.71
CA ARG A 155 19.70 -4.35 9.00
C ARG A 155 18.89 -3.21 9.61
N TRP A 156 17.68 -2.94 9.10
CA TRP A 156 16.79 -1.92 9.66
C TRP A 156 16.39 -2.24 11.11
N LEU A 157 16.09 -3.52 11.43
CA LEU A 157 15.79 -3.95 12.81
C LEU A 157 16.94 -3.67 13.79
N LEU A 158 18.19 -3.74 13.31
CA LEU A 158 19.39 -3.41 14.11
C LEU A 158 19.63 -1.91 14.29
N GLY A 159 18.79 -1.04 13.72
CA GLY A 159 18.92 0.42 13.79
C GLY A 159 20.11 0.98 12.99
N ARG A 160 20.49 0.34 11.88
CA ARG A 160 21.67 0.69 11.06
C ARG A 160 21.36 0.99 9.59
#